data_AF-A0A0V0TQ14-F1
#
_entry.id   AF-A0A0V0TQ14-F1
#
_cell.length_a   1.000
_cell.length_b   1.000
_cell.length_c   1.000
_cell.angle_alpha   90.00
_cell.angle_beta   90.00
_cell.angle_gamma   90.00
#
_symmetry.space_group_name_H-M   'P 1'
#
loop_
_entity.id
_entity.type
_entity.pdbx_description
1 polymer ?
#
loop_
_entity_poly.entity_id
_entity_poly.type
_entity_poly.pdbx_seq_one_letter_code
_entity_poly.pdbx_strand_id
1 'polypeptide(L)'
;MFNGVLHSTNLYDSDEMVGYRERAASLCLKQGNDEQVLLVTSSRDPNCWVIPGGGIEPNEDTSAAARREAFEEAGVRGNTEACLGNFIDTERKLRTCVFILRVNEELDDWEDSSRIGRRRHWFSLQEARAALLELKASQAYYIDSLVQHFASAKRANATESDKSEENTVFQVQSTHAVPHCFVCVNLCCTLKSVSSYLLTNFVYIIIVVVVVVFRTINILPSVKATPIFCIYTTTLIVASVVKDNILMLLVATMKKVVFVTENEEKYSEAKEILSSHFDVMFKPMSLVEIQGSSEDIVINKCKEAKEKLNVPFFVEDSSLCFNALNGLPGQYVKWFLEALGPSGLYKLVSAYEDKTAYAMCIVGYSDGQSDEIRLFHGRVDGKIVDPSGVHGFGWDACFLPDNSNESFAQMPKAKKCEISHRALALKNMCDAVIRSATGD
;
A
#
# COMPACT_ATOMS: atom_id res chain seq x y z
N MET A 1 38.19 -14.28 6.14
CA MET A 1 36.91 -15.01 5.97
C MET A 1 35.92 -14.39 6.94
N PHE A 2 35.10 -13.46 6.45
CA PHE A 2 33.97 -12.92 7.21
C PHE A 2 32.70 -13.43 6.52
N ASN A 3 31.99 -14.33 7.19
CA ASN A 3 30.67 -14.79 6.79
C ASN A 3 29.67 -13.65 7.08
N GLY A 4 29.37 -12.87 6.04
CA GLY A 4 28.27 -11.91 6.04
C GLY A 4 26.95 -12.64 5.85
N VAL A 5 26.05 -12.47 6.81
CA VAL A 5 24.65 -12.88 6.76
C VAL A 5 24.01 -12.26 5.51
N LEU A 6 23.52 -13.10 4.60
CA LEU A 6 22.79 -12.70 3.40
C LEU A 6 21.58 -11.84 3.80
N HIS A 7 21.64 -10.54 3.52
CA HIS A 7 20.46 -9.68 3.52
C HIS A 7 19.55 -10.13 2.37
N SER A 8 18.30 -10.43 2.70
CA SER A 8 17.26 -10.91 1.77
C SER A 8 17.13 -9.96 0.56
N THR A 9 17.61 -10.42 -0.59
CA THR A 9 17.59 -9.71 -1.89
C THR A 9 16.24 -9.90 -2.58
N ASN A 10 15.17 -9.29 -2.07
CA ASN A 10 13.85 -9.47 -2.71
C ASN A 10 13.72 -8.64 -3.98
N LEU A 11 13.07 -9.21 -5.00
CA LEU A 11 12.66 -8.50 -6.20
C LEU A 11 11.46 -7.58 -5.93
N TYR A 12 11.45 -6.43 -6.61
CA TYR A 12 10.34 -5.48 -6.64
C TYR A 12 9.89 -5.33 -8.09
N ASP A 13 8.58 -5.14 -8.33
CA ASP A 13 8.04 -4.99 -9.69
C ASP A 13 8.74 -3.84 -10.44
N SER A 14 9.02 -4.08 -11.72
CA SER A 14 9.54 -3.08 -12.66
C SER A 14 8.52 -1.98 -13.01
N ASP A 15 7.25 -2.15 -12.63
CA ASP A 15 6.21 -1.14 -12.81
C ASP A 15 6.62 0.16 -12.07
N GLU A 16 7.03 1.17 -12.85
CA GLU A 16 7.97 2.22 -12.44
C GLU A 16 7.49 3.14 -11.31
N MET A 17 6.28 2.91 -10.79
CA MET A 17 5.55 3.82 -9.92
C MET A 17 5.35 3.32 -8.47
N VAL A 18 5.18 2.03 -8.16
CA VAL A 18 4.63 1.66 -6.81
C VAL A 18 5.56 0.84 -5.91
N GLY A 19 6.55 0.15 -6.48
CA GLY A 19 7.50 -0.67 -5.72
C GLY A 19 6.80 -1.74 -4.85
N TYR A 20 5.99 -2.61 -5.46
CA TYR A 20 5.47 -3.78 -4.76
C TYR A 20 6.60 -4.80 -4.58
N ARG A 21 6.75 -5.36 -3.38
CA ARG A 21 7.63 -6.52 -3.19
C ARG A 21 6.98 -7.72 -3.85
N GLU A 22 7.70 -8.32 -4.79
CA GLU A 22 7.25 -9.51 -5.50
C GLU A 22 7.35 -10.73 -4.60
N ARG A 23 6.27 -11.49 -4.58
CA ARG A 23 6.11 -12.70 -3.77
C ARG A 23 5.51 -13.81 -4.60
N ALA A 24 5.83 -15.03 -4.22
CA ALA A 24 5.19 -16.23 -4.76
C ALA A 24 4.58 -17.03 -3.61
N ALA A 25 3.42 -17.63 -3.85
CA ALA A 25 2.74 -18.49 -2.89
C ALA A 25 2.16 -19.73 -3.58
N SER A 26 2.03 -20.81 -2.81
CA SER A 26 1.56 -22.11 -3.32
C SER A 26 0.33 -22.59 -2.58
N LEU A 27 -0.78 -22.75 -3.31
CA LEU A 27 -1.91 -23.56 -2.88
C LEU A 27 -1.56 -25.03 -3.12
N CYS A 28 -0.98 -25.64 -2.10
CA CYS A 28 -0.54 -27.03 -2.14
C CYS A 28 -1.76 -27.95 -2.04
N LEU A 29 -2.10 -28.64 -3.11
CA LEU A 29 -3.21 -29.58 -3.19
C LEU A 29 -2.74 -31.02 -3.01
N LYS A 30 -3.57 -31.79 -2.31
CA LYS A 30 -3.28 -33.19 -2.06
C LYS A 30 -3.42 -33.99 -3.36
N GLN A 31 -2.50 -34.93 -3.60
CA GLN A 31 -2.57 -35.78 -4.77
C GLN A 31 -3.90 -36.55 -4.81
N GLY A 32 -4.61 -36.47 -5.94
CA GLY A 32 -5.91 -37.13 -6.11
C GLY A 32 -7.08 -36.53 -5.31
N ASN A 33 -6.88 -35.42 -4.59
CA ASN A 33 -7.95 -34.74 -3.86
C ASN A 33 -7.82 -33.21 -3.99
N ASP A 34 -8.60 -32.64 -4.93
CA ASP A 34 -8.64 -31.20 -5.20
C ASP A 34 -9.42 -30.39 -4.14
N GLU A 35 -10.06 -31.07 -3.17
CA GLU A 35 -10.83 -30.42 -2.09
C GLU A 35 -9.99 -30.19 -0.82
N GLN A 36 -8.73 -30.61 -0.82
CA GLN A 36 -7.81 -30.42 0.32
C GLN A 36 -6.62 -29.55 -0.05
N VAL A 37 -6.37 -28.54 0.77
CA VAL A 37 -5.23 -27.64 0.67
C VAL A 37 -4.41 -27.68 1.94
N LEU A 38 -3.09 -27.61 1.80
CA LEU A 38 -2.17 -27.55 2.93
C LEU A 38 -1.99 -26.10 3.39
N LEU A 39 -2.17 -25.86 4.69
CA LEU A 39 -1.76 -24.63 5.35
C LEU A 39 -0.62 -24.91 6.32
N VAL A 40 0.13 -23.86 6.64
CA VAL A 40 1.19 -23.88 7.65
C VAL A 40 0.94 -22.84 8.72
N THR A 41 1.47 -23.04 9.92
CA THR A 41 1.38 -22.02 10.98
C THR A 41 2.22 -20.80 10.63
N SER A 42 1.75 -19.60 10.99
CA SER A 42 2.48 -18.34 10.79
C SER A 42 3.75 -18.30 11.64
N SER A 43 4.84 -17.79 11.08
CA SER A 43 6.09 -17.55 11.82
C SER A 43 5.98 -16.48 12.91
N ARG A 44 4.96 -15.61 12.84
CA ARG A 44 4.70 -14.55 13.85
C ARG A 44 3.77 -15.00 14.97
N ASP A 45 2.82 -15.87 14.65
CA ASP A 45 1.84 -16.40 15.59
C ASP A 45 1.57 -17.89 15.28
N PRO A 46 2.14 -18.82 16.08
CA PRO A 46 1.96 -20.25 15.89
C PRO A 46 0.52 -20.75 16.02
N ASN A 47 -0.42 -19.92 16.45
CA ASN A 47 -1.84 -20.28 16.56
C ASN A 47 -2.62 -20.00 15.27
N CYS A 48 -2.04 -19.27 14.32
CA CYS A 48 -2.72 -18.87 13.10
C CYS A 48 -2.17 -19.60 11.88
N TRP A 49 -3.04 -19.88 10.91
CA TRP A 49 -2.71 -20.59 9.68
C TRP A 49 -2.55 -19.64 8.50
N VAL A 50 -1.60 -19.94 7.61
CA VAL A 50 -1.31 -19.17 6.40
C VAL A 50 -0.99 -20.11 5.24
N ILE A 51 -1.14 -19.60 4.02
CA ILE A 51 -0.69 -20.27 2.81
C ILE A 51 0.84 -20.10 2.69
N PRO A 52 1.60 -21.19 2.41
CA PRO A 52 3.03 -21.12 2.18
C PRO A 52 3.41 -20.11 1.10
N GLY A 53 4.36 -19.23 1.40
CA GLY A 53 4.83 -18.25 0.42
C GLY A 53 5.73 -17.17 0.99
N GLY A 54 6.54 -16.59 0.12
CA GLY A 54 7.62 -15.69 0.48
C GLY A 54 8.04 -14.77 -0.66
N GLY A 55 9.19 -14.11 -0.48
CA GLY A 55 9.73 -13.20 -1.48
C GLY A 55 10.41 -13.95 -2.62
N ILE A 56 10.38 -13.36 -3.82
CA ILE A 56 11.10 -13.90 -4.97
C ILE A 56 12.55 -13.42 -4.93
N GLU A 57 13.50 -14.34 -5.04
CA GLU A 57 14.93 -14.03 -5.10
C GLU A 57 15.35 -13.50 -6.49
N PRO A 58 16.48 -12.79 -6.61
CA PRO A 58 16.90 -12.22 -7.89
C PRO A 58 17.26 -13.31 -8.88
N ASN A 59 16.70 -13.24 -10.09
CA ASN A 59 16.81 -14.25 -11.14
C ASN A 59 16.10 -15.59 -10.85
N GLU A 60 15.25 -15.64 -9.82
CA GLU A 60 14.39 -16.79 -9.56
C GLU A 60 13.09 -16.70 -10.37
N ASP A 61 12.72 -17.80 -11.03
CA ASP A 61 11.41 -17.90 -11.67
C ASP A 61 10.29 -17.92 -10.62
N THR A 62 9.20 -17.20 -10.86
CA THR A 62 8.09 -17.05 -9.88
C THR A 62 7.50 -18.41 -9.47
N SER A 63 7.38 -19.37 -10.39
CA SER A 63 6.90 -20.71 -10.06
C SER A 63 7.93 -21.50 -9.25
N ALA A 64 9.22 -21.28 -9.50
CA ALA A 64 10.30 -21.86 -8.71
C ALA A 64 10.31 -21.32 -7.28
N ALA A 65 10.13 -20.01 -7.10
CA ALA A 65 9.95 -19.40 -5.79
C ALA A 65 8.76 -20.01 -5.03
N ALA A 66 7.62 -20.21 -5.70
CA ALA A 66 6.45 -20.84 -5.09
C ALA A 66 6.75 -22.28 -4.60
N ARG A 67 7.53 -23.06 -5.37
CA ARG A 67 7.96 -24.41 -4.99
C ARG A 67 8.97 -24.40 -3.84
N ARG A 68 9.94 -23.48 -3.87
CA ARG A 68 10.94 -23.31 -2.80
C ARG A 68 10.24 -23.00 -1.47
N GLU A 69 9.31 -22.06 -1.46
CA GLU A 69 8.56 -21.69 -0.26
C GLU A 69 7.68 -22.84 0.26
N ALA A 70 7.04 -23.63 -0.63
CA ALA A 70 6.30 -24.82 -0.23
C ALA A 70 7.22 -25.90 0.38
N PHE A 71 8.44 -26.03 -0.14
CA PHE A 71 9.43 -26.96 0.38
C PHE A 71 9.97 -26.52 1.75
N GLU A 72 10.36 -25.26 1.87
CA GLU A 72 10.97 -24.70 3.09
C GLU A 72 9.95 -24.54 4.22
N GLU A 73 8.75 -24.01 3.94
CA GLU A 73 7.75 -23.73 4.97
C GLU A 73 6.87 -24.95 5.30
N ALA A 74 6.54 -25.78 4.31
CA ALA A 74 5.61 -26.89 4.45
C ALA A 74 6.25 -28.29 4.33
N GLY A 75 7.51 -28.40 3.88
CA GLY A 75 8.16 -29.70 3.71
C GLY A 75 7.50 -30.55 2.63
N VAL A 76 6.91 -29.94 1.61
CA VAL A 76 6.26 -30.65 0.50
C VAL A 76 6.93 -30.34 -0.82
N ARG A 77 7.02 -31.35 -1.69
CA ARG A 77 7.41 -31.17 -3.10
C ARG A 77 6.22 -31.45 -4.00
N GLY A 78 6.27 -30.87 -5.19
CA GLY A 78 5.19 -30.99 -6.16
C GLY A 78 5.46 -30.25 -7.45
N ASN A 79 4.56 -30.45 -8.40
CA ASN A 79 4.57 -29.74 -9.67
C ASN A 79 3.62 -28.56 -9.61
N THR A 80 4.08 -27.39 -10.05
CA THR A 80 3.22 -26.22 -10.24
C THR A 80 2.40 -26.39 -11.52
N GLU A 81 1.07 -26.28 -11.42
CA GLU A 81 0.16 -26.46 -12.55
C GLU A 81 -0.19 -25.12 -13.21
N ALA A 82 -1.07 -24.35 -12.60
CA ALA A 82 -1.54 -23.07 -13.12
C ALA A 82 -1.25 -21.92 -12.14
N CYS A 83 -0.98 -20.74 -12.69
CA CYS A 83 -1.05 -19.49 -11.94
C CYS A 83 -2.52 -19.06 -11.84
N LEU A 84 -3.03 -18.90 -10.61
CA LEU A 84 -4.38 -18.39 -10.37
C LEU A 84 -4.48 -16.88 -10.60
N GLY A 85 -3.36 -16.18 -10.50
CA GLY A 85 -3.27 -14.74 -10.72
C GLY A 85 -2.35 -14.04 -9.73
N ASN A 86 -2.28 -12.73 -9.89
CA ASN A 86 -1.56 -11.83 -9.01
C ASN A 86 -2.53 -11.18 -8.02
N PHE A 87 -2.23 -11.31 -6.74
CA PHE A 87 -3.00 -10.74 -5.65
C PHE A 87 -2.22 -9.59 -5.03
N ILE A 88 -2.86 -8.42 -4.99
CA ILE A 88 -2.23 -7.17 -4.55
C ILE A 88 -2.72 -6.85 -3.13
N ASP A 89 -1.78 -6.81 -2.19
CA ASP A 89 -1.98 -6.24 -0.86
C ASP A 89 -1.45 -4.80 -0.90
N THR A 90 -2.37 -3.84 -1.05
CA THR A 90 -2.04 -2.42 -1.20
C THR A 90 -1.52 -1.81 0.11
N GLU A 91 -1.93 -2.34 1.26
CA GLU A 91 -1.47 -1.88 2.57
C GLU A 91 -0.01 -2.27 2.82
N ARG A 92 0.34 -3.53 2.53
CA ARG A 92 1.69 -4.07 2.73
C ARG A 92 2.59 -3.93 1.50
N LYS A 93 2.06 -3.36 0.41
CA LYS A 93 2.72 -3.27 -0.91
C LYS A 93 3.30 -4.62 -1.35
N LEU A 94 2.51 -5.68 -1.24
CA LEU A 94 2.90 -7.00 -1.71
C LEU A 94 2.15 -7.35 -2.99
N ARG A 95 2.86 -7.77 -4.03
CA ARG A 95 2.26 -8.47 -5.18
C ARG A 95 2.60 -9.94 -5.03
N THR A 96 1.59 -10.77 -4.79
CA THR A 96 1.77 -12.21 -4.61
C THR A 96 1.19 -12.94 -5.81
N CYS A 97 2.05 -13.59 -6.58
CA CYS A 97 1.65 -14.52 -7.62
C CYS A 97 1.35 -15.88 -6.99
N VAL A 98 0.12 -16.39 -7.16
CA VAL A 98 -0.34 -17.61 -6.48
C VAL A 98 -0.45 -18.75 -7.49
N PHE A 99 0.23 -19.86 -7.20
CA PHE A 99 0.23 -21.06 -8.02
C PHE A 99 -0.53 -22.20 -7.36
N ILE A 100 -1.16 -23.03 -8.18
CA ILE A 100 -1.61 -24.37 -7.79
C ILE A 100 -0.38 -25.27 -7.79
N LEU A 101 -0.09 -25.92 -6.67
CA LEU A 101 0.99 -26.88 -6.54
C LEU A 101 0.42 -28.25 -6.18
N ARG A 102 0.59 -29.24 -7.05
CA ARG A 102 0.14 -30.60 -6.77
C ARG A 102 1.23 -31.35 -6.04
N VAL A 103 0.97 -31.67 -4.77
CA VAL A 103 1.95 -32.34 -3.89
C VAL A 103 2.15 -33.77 -4.37
N ASN A 104 3.42 -34.19 -4.47
CA ASN A 104 3.82 -35.56 -4.82
C ASN A 104 4.66 -36.23 -3.73
N GLU A 105 5.26 -35.45 -2.83
CA GLU A 105 6.11 -35.91 -1.74
C GLU A 105 5.86 -35.04 -0.50
N GLU A 106 5.66 -35.67 0.66
CA GLU A 106 5.58 -35.03 1.96
C GLU A 106 6.77 -35.52 2.80
N LEU A 107 7.63 -34.60 3.27
CA LEU A 107 8.76 -34.94 4.13
C LEU A 107 8.34 -35.05 5.59
N ASP A 108 8.87 -36.03 6.31
CA ASP A 108 8.62 -36.16 7.76
C ASP A 108 9.28 -35.02 8.55
N ASP A 109 10.51 -34.66 8.16
CA ASP A 109 11.29 -33.55 8.73
C ASP A 109 11.62 -32.50 7.65
N TRP A 110 11.45 -31.22 7.98
CA TRP A 110 11.76 -30.11 7.07
C TRP A 110 12.31 -28.88 7.81
N GLU A 111 12.83 -27.92 7.04
CA GLU A 111 13.61 -26.80 7.54
C GLU A 111 12.85 -25.93 8.56
N ASP A 112 11.69 -25.39 8.21
CA ASP A 112 10.95 -24.52 9.14
C ASP A 112 10.34 -25.27 10.33
N SER A 113 10.03 -26.57 10.20
CA SER A 113 9.64 -27.35 11.39
C SER A 113 10.79 -27.44 12.38
N SER A 114 11.98 -27.77 11.87
CA SER A 114 13.17 -27.98 12.68
C SER A 114 13.68 -26.68 13.29
N ARG A 115 13.60 -25.57 12.54
CA ARG A 115 14.17 -24.27 12.92
C ARG A 115 13.24 -23.45 13.81
N ILE A 116 11.95 -23.41 13.50
CA ILE A 116 10.98 -22.51 14.16
C ILE A 116 9.73 -23.23 14.68
N GLY A 117 9.67 -24.56 14.62
CA GLY A 117 8.52 -25.33 15.11
C GLY A 117 7.26 -25.15 14.26
N ARG A 118 7.41 -24.80 12.98
CA ARG A 118 6.27 -24.63 12.07
C ARG A 118 5.54 -25.96 11.90
N ARG A 119 4.20 -25.92 11.96
CA ARG A 119 3.33 -27.08 11.72
C ARG A 119 2.63 -26.94 10.37
N ARG A 120 2.30 -28.06 9.74
CA ARG A 120 1.47 -28.15 8.53
C ARG A 120 0.20 -28.96 8.80
N HIS A 121 -0.89 -28.62 8.12
CA HIS A 121 -2.13 -29.38 8.22
C HIS A 121 -2.93 -29.29 6.92
N TRP A 122 -3.58 -30.40 6.57
CA TRP A 122 -4.46 -30.50 5.41
C TRP A 122 -5.88 -30.07 5.81
N PHE A 123 -6.38 -29.02 5.19
CA PHE A 123 -7.72 -28.47 5.42
C PHE A 123 -8.61 -28.75 4.22
N SER A 124 -9.91 -28.94 4.44
CA SER A 124 -10.87 -28.76 3.34
C SER A 124 -10.84 -27.30 2.85
N LEU A 125 -11.24 -27.04 1.60
CA LEU A 125 -11.28 -25.67 1.08
C LEU A 125 -12.11 -24.71 1.96
N GLN A 126 -13.22 -25.19 2.52
CA GLN A 126 -14.07 -24.39 3.40
C GLN A 126 -13.38 -24.06 4.74
N GLU A 127 -12.76 -25.05 5.38
CA GLU A 127 -12.03 -24.85 6.64
C GLU A 127 -10.80 -23.97 6.44
N ALA A 128 -10.06 -24.17 5.34
CA ALA A 128 -8.90 -23.36 4.98
C ALA A 128 -9.30 -21.88 4.84
N ARG A 129 -10.38 -21.61 4.11
CA ARG A 129 -10.91 -20.26 3.94
C ARG A 129 -11.29 -19.62 5.28
N ALA A 130 -11.96 -20.37 6.16
CA ALA A 130 -12.34 -19.88 7.48
C ALA A 130 -11.11 -19.57 8.35
N ALA A 131 -10.12 -20.47 8.38
CA ALA A 131 -8.88 -20.29 9.14
C ALA A 131 -8.07 -19.06 8.66
N LEU A 132 -8.07 -18.78 7.36
CA LEU A 132 -7.37 -17.63 6.78
C LEU A 132 -8.06 -16.29 7.08
N LEU A 133 -9.40 -16.26 7.19
CA LEU A 133 -10.16 -15.04 7.48
C LEU A 133 -9.85 -14.45 8.87
N GLU A 134 -9.44 -15.27 9.83
CA GLU A 134 -9.13 -14.81 11.20
C GLU A 134 -7.87 -13.95 11.29
N LEU A 135 -6.88 -14.14 10.40
CA LEU A 135 -5.60 -13.42 10.43
C LEU A 135 -5.28 -12.64 9.14
N LYS A 136 -5.54 -13.25 7.98
CA LYS A 136 -5.16 -12.70 6.66
C LYS A 136 -6.30 -12.89 5.68
N ALA A 137 -7.32 -12.04 5.78
CA ALA A 137 -8.45 -12.02 4.85
C ALA A 137 -8.03 -11.98 3.37
N SER A 138 -6.88 -11.37 3.05
CA SER A 138 -6.32 -11.36 1.69
C SER A 138 -6.01 -12.76 1.14
N GLN A 139 -5.58 -13.70 1.97
CA GLN A 139 -5.28 -15.08 1.56
C GLN A 139 -6.54 -15.93 1.38
N ALA A 140 -7.65 -15.59 2.06
CA ALA A 140 -8.92 -16.29 1.86
C ALA A 140 -9.43 -16.15 0.41
N TYR A 141 -9.13 -15.02 -0.25
CA TYR A 141 -9.44 -14.83 -1.67
C TYR A 141 -8.69 -15.80 -2.59
N TYR A 142 -7.55 -16.35 -2.17
CA TYR A 142 -6.79 -17.31 -2.98
C TYR A 142 -7.59 -18.62 -3.10
N ILE A 143 -8.24 -19.03 -2.01
CA ILE A 143 -9.16 -20.18 -1.98
C ILE A 143 -10.38 -19.90 -2.85
N ASP A 144 -10.96 -18.70 -2.79
CA ASP A 144 -12.10 -18.32 -3.63
C ASP A 144 -11.73 -18.39 -5.13
N SER A 145 -10.55 -17.90 -5.52
CA SER A 145 -10.04 -18.01 -6.89
C SER A 145 -9.78 -19.46 -7.32
N LEU A 146 -9.31 -20.32 -6.42
CA LEU A 146 -9.12 -21.75 -6.69
C LEU A 146 -10.47 -22.45 -6.95
N VAL A 147 -11.48 -22.19 -6.13
CA VAL A 147 -12.83 -22.75 -6.32
C VAL A 147 -13.42 -22.32 -7.66
N GLN A 148 -13.25 -21.03 -8.02
CA GLN A 148 -13.67 -20.51 -9.32
C GLN A 148 -12.90 -21.15 -10.50
N HIS A 149 -11.61 -21.39 -10.34
CA HIS A 149 -10.78 -22.09 -11.33
C HIS A 149 -11.33 -23.49 -11.61
N PHE A 150 -11.60 -24.29 -10.57
CA PHE A 150 -12.19 -25.62 -10.72
C PHE A 150 -13.61 -25.61 -11.29
N ALA A 151 -14.45 -24.67 -10.88
CA ALA A 151 -15.79 -24.51 -11.44
C ALA A 151 -15.77 -24.15 -12.94
N SER A 152 -14.75 -23.41 -13.38
CA SER A 152 -14.58 -23.03 -14.78
C SER A 152 -14.01 -24.19 -15.61
N ALA A 153 -13.05 -24.94 -15.08
CA ALA A 153 -12.53 -26.15 -15.72
C ALA A 153 -13.62 -27.22 -15.90
N LYS A 154 -14.48 -27.45 -14.89
CA LYS A 154 -15.62 -28.36 -14.99
C LYS A 154 -16.61 -27.94 -16.07
N ARG A 155 -16.89 -26.64 -16.21
CA ARG A 155 -17.79 -26.10 -17.26
C ARG A 155 -17.19 -26.23 -18.66
N ALA A 156 -15.89 -25.96 -18.82
CA ALA A 156 -15.20 -26.12 -20.10
C ALA A 156 -15.23 -27.58 -20.59
N ASN A 157 -14.96 -28.53 -19.68
CA ASN A 157 -15.06 -29.96 -19.98
C ASN A 157 -16.49 -30.41 -20.29
N ALA A 158 -17.51 -29.82 -19.64
CA ALA A 158 -18.91 -30.10 -19.93
C ALA A 158 -19.36 -29.60 -21.32
N THR A 159 -18.90 -28.43 -21.76
CA THR A 159 -19.20 -27.89 -23.10
C THR A 159 -18.49 -28.59 -24.26
N GLU A 160 -17.42 -29.35 -23.98
CA GLU A 160 -16.80 -30.24 -24.98
C GLU A 160 -17.54 -31.59 -25.09
N SER A 161 -18.11 -32.10 -23.99
CA SER A 161 -18.96 -33.30 -24.02
C SER A 161 -20.36 -33.08 -24.61
N ASP A 162 -20.84 -31.84 -24.67
CA ASP A 162 -22.20 -31.49 -25.15
C ASP A 162 -22.28 -31.17 -26.65
N LYS A 163 -21.21 -31.41 -27.42
CA LYS A 163 -21.19 -31.23 -28.89
C LYS A 163 -21.58 -32.48 -29.69
N SER A 164 -22.04 -33.56 -29.04
CA SER A 164 -22.43 -34.79 -29.74
C SER A 164 -23.92 -35.14 -29.70
N GLU A 165 -24.80 -34.44 -28.99
CA GLU A 165 -26.23 -34.84 -28.95
C GLU A 165 -27.20 -33.64 -29.03
N GLU A 166 -28.08 -33.72 -30.05
CA GLU A 166 -29.44 -33.15 -30.15
C GLU A 166 -29.58 -31.60 -30.20
N ASN A 167 -29.90 -30.96 -31.33
CA ASN A 167 -31.05 -31.15 -32.22
C ASN A 167 -32.30 -31.71 -31.51
N THR A 168 -33.05 -30.86 -30.81
CA THR A 168 -34.51 -30.87 -30.88
C THR A 168 -35.12 -29.54 -30.41
N VAL A 169 -36.04 -29.05 -31.23
CA VAL A 169 -36.91 -27.90 -31.01
C VAL A 169 -38.06 -28.32 -30.08
N PHE A 170 -38.37 -27.54 -29.04
CA PHE A 170 -39.74 -27.48 -28.49
C PHE A 170 -40.06 -26.12 -27.85
N GLN A 171 -41.17 -25.53 -28.32
CA GLN A 171 -41.91 -24.44 -27.66
C GLN A 171 -42.85 -25.03 -26.57
N VAL A 172 -43.19 -24.23 -25.55
CA VAL A 172 -44.58 -23.84 -25.14
C VAL A 172 -44.67 -23.47 -23.64
N GLN A 173 -45.17 -22.25 -23.42
CA GLN A 173 -46.11 -21.66 -22.43
C GLN A 173 -46.14 -21.97 -20.92
N SER A 174 -46.50 -20.88 -20.23
CA SER A 174 -46.76 -20.57 -18.81
C SER A 174 -47.75 -21.45 -18.03
N THR A 175 -47.60 -21.49 -16.70
CA THR A 175 -48.69 -21.19 -15.71
C THR A 175 -48.17 -20.93 -14.27
N HIS A 176 -48.80 -19.94 -13.61
CA HIS A 176 -49.01 -19.55 -12.18
C HIS A 176 -48.08 -20.00 -11.01
N ALA A 177 -47.44 -19.07 -10.27
CA ALA A 177 -47.83 -18.39 -8.99
C ALA A 177 -47.51 -19.23 -7.71
N VAL A 178 -46.91 -18.79 -6.59
CA VAL A 178 -46.89 -17.52 -5.79
C VAL A 178 -45.58 -17.46 -4.89
N PRO A 179 -45.33 -16.54 -3.91
CA PRO A 179 -44.15 -15.67 -3.91
C PRO A 179 -43.18 -15.81 -2.70
N HIS A 180 -41.88 -15.54 -2.87
CA HIS A 180 -41.04 -15.10 -1.75
C HIS A 180 -39.96 -14.09 -2.22
N CYS A 181 -40.05 -12.89 -1.65
CA CYS A 181 -38.99 -11.90 -1.40
C CYS A 181 -38.04 -11.53 -2.56
N PHE A 182 -38.43 -10.51 -3.35
CA PHE A 182 -37.54 -9.82 -4.31
C PHE A 182 -37.34 -8.36 -3.84
N VAL A 183 -36.51 -8.16 -2.83
CA VAL A 183 -35.89 -6.86 -2.54
C VAL A 183 -34.43 -7.15 -2.21
N CYS A 184 -33.59 -7.27 -3.23
CA CYS A 184 -32.12 -7.09 -3.15
C CYS A 184 -31.40 -7.30 -4.49
N VAL A 185 -32.07 -7.81 -5.53
CA VAL A 185 -31.42 -8.06 -6.83
C VAL A 185 -31.98 -7.11 -7.88
N ASN A 186 -31.47 -5.87 -7.90
CA ASN A 186 -31.45 -5.05 -9.13
C ASN A 186 -30.62 -3.75 -9.04
N LEU A 187 -29.82 -3.52 -7.99
CA LEU A 187 -28.98 -2.31 -7.92
C LEU A 187 -27.61 -2.45 -8.60
N CYS A 188 -27.25 -3.64 -9.11
CA CYS A 188 -25.89 -3.89 -9.61
C CYS A 188 -25.73 -3.74 -11.14
N CYS A 189 -26.81 -3.68 -11.92
CA CYS A 189 -26.73 -3.79 -13.40
C CYS A 189 -26.80 -2.46 -14.18
N THR A 190 -26.89 -1.29 -13.54
CA THR A 190 -27.10 0.00 -14.25
C THR A 190 -25.95 1.00 -14.11
N LEU A 191 -24.74 0.56 -13.79
CA LEU A 191 -23.59 1.45 -13.53
C LEU A 191 -22.47 1.39 -14.59
N LYS A 192 -22.72 0.85 -15.78
CA LYS A 192 -21.70 0.80 -16.86
C LYS A 192 -21.85 1.83 -17.98
N SER A 193 -22.79 2.79 -17.92
CA SER A 193 -22.94 3.74 -19.04
C SER A 193 -23.47 5.14 -18.68
N VAL A 194 -22.90 5.84 -17.71
CA VAL A 194 -23.23 7.29 -17.55
C VAL A 194 -22.03 8.07 -17.03
N SER A 195 -21.05 8.34 -17.89
CA SER A 195 -19.96 9.29 -17.59
C SER A 195 -20.24 10.61 -18.28
N SER A 196 -20.92 11.54 -17.59
CA SER A 196 -20.94 13.01 -17.79
C SER A 196 -22.24 13.67 -17.30
N TYR A 197 -23.34 12.92 -17.14
CA TYR A 197 -24.66 13.47 -16.76
C TYR A 197 -24.96 13.53 -15.24
N LEU A 198 -24.03 13.09 -14.38
CA LEU A 198 -24.30 12.81 -12.96
C LEU A 198 -23.96 13.94 -11.98
N LEU A 199 -23.24 15.00 -12.37
CA LEU A 199 -22.87 16.06 -11.42
C LEU A 199 -24.08 16.90 -10.96
N THR A 200 -25.02 17.21 -11.86
CA THR A 200 -26.23 17.98 -11.52
C THR A 200 -27.38 17.10 -11.01
N ASN A 201 -27.39 15.81 -11.35
CA ASN A 201 -28.45 14.88 -10.95
C ASN A 201 -28.20 14.21 -9.59
N PHE A 202 -27.00 14.27 -9.01
CA PHE A 202 -26.72 13.62 -7.72
C PHE A 202 -27.48 14.24 -6.55
N VAL A 203 -27.59 15.58 -6.51
CA VAL A 203 -28.42 16.30 -5.53
C VAL A 203 -29.90 15.99 -5.76
N TYR A 204 -30.33 15.85 -7.02
CA TYR A 204 -31.71 15.50 -7.37
C TYR A 204 -32.06 14.08 -6.93
N ILE A 205 -31.15 13.11 -7.09
CA ILE A 205 -31.33 11.73 -6.65
C ILE A 205 -31.41 11.65 -5.12
N ILE A 206 -30.57 12.38 -4.39
CA ILE A 206 -30.65 12.44 -2.92
C ILE A 206 -31.99 13.04 -2.47
N ILE A 207 -32.44 14.14 -3.09
CA ILE A 207 -33.74 14.76 -2.78
C ILE A 207 -34.89 13.80 -3.10
N VAL A 208 -34.86 13.11 -4.25
CA VAL A 208 -35.90 12.15 -4.64
C VAL A 208 -35.94 10.95 -3.69
N VAL A 209 -34.79 10.41 -3.29
CA VAL A 209 -34.72 9.29 -2.33
C VAL A 209 -35.25 9.72 -0.96
N VAL A 210 -34.88 10.90 -0.48
CA VAL A 210 -35.39 11.46 0.79
C VAL A 210 -36.91 11.68 0.72
N VAL A 211 -37.43 12.23 -0.38
CA VAL A 211 -38.87 12.49 -0.58
C VAL A 211 -39.68 11.21 -0.72
N VAL A 212 -39.16 10.20 -1.43
CA VAL A 212 -39.82 8.89 -1.59
C VAL A 212 -39.89 8.17 -0.25
N VAL A 213 -38.79 8.14 0.51
CA VAL A 213 -38.76 7.55 1.87
C VAL A 213 -39.75 8.27 2.79
N PHE A 214 -39.84 9.60 2.75
CA PHE A 214 -40.80 10.37 3.54
C PHE A 214 -42.27 10.11 3.16
N ARG A 215 -42.56 9.88 1.87
CA ARG A 215 -43.91 9.54 1.39
C ARG A 215 -44.31 8.11 1.76
N THR A 216 -43.40 7.15 1.70
CA THR A 216 -43.69 5.75 2.08
C THR A 216 -44.00 5.61 3.57
N ILE A 217 -43.38 6.44 4.43
CA ILE A 217 -43.63 6.45 5.89
C ILE A 217 -45.02 7.02 6.24
N ASN A 218 -45.55 7.97 5.48
CA ASN A 218 -46.87 8.57 5.74
C ASN A 218 -48.07 7.72 5.26
N ILE A 219 -47.83 6.60 4.57
CA ILE A 219 -48.89 5.74 3.99
C ILE A 219 -49.21 4.51 4.88
N LEU A 220 -48.43 4.25 5.94
CA LEU A 220 -48.62 3.07 6.81
C LEU A 220 -48.78 3.47 8.29
N PRO A 221 -50.01 3.79 8.76
CA PRO A 221 -50.24 4.22 10.14
C PRO A 221 -50.15 3.11 11.20
N SER A 222 -49.80 1.87 10.85
CA SER A 222 -50.02 0.70 11.71
C SER A 222 -48.77 -0.10 12.12
N VAL A 223 -47.56 0.46 12.04
CA VAL A 223 -46.35 -0.23 12.54
C VAL A 223 -45.85 0.43 13.83
N LYS A 224 -46.23 -0.16 14.97
CA LYS A 224 -45.69 0.22 16.28
C LYS A 224 -44.25 -0.29 16.41
N ALA A 225 -43.34 0.64 16.71
CA ALA A 225 -41.98 0.40 17.22
C ALA A 225 -41.04 -0.47 16.34
N THR A 226 -40.75 -0.01 15.13
CA THR A 226 -39.55 -0.36 14.35
C THR A 226 -39.07 0.67 13.30
N PRO A 227 -39.52 1.95 13.20
CA PRO A 227 -39.02 2.83 12.12
C PRO A 227 -37.68 3.50 12.43
N ILE A 228 -37.39 3.83 13.69
CA ILE A 228 -36.25 4.70 14.05
C ILE A 228 -34.91 3.98 13.83
N PHE A 229 -34.83 2.70 14.19
CA PHE A 229 -33.61 1.90 14.03
C PHE A 229 -33.28 1.67 12.54
N CYS A 230 -34.29 1.43 11.71
CA CYS A 230 -34.15 1.23 10.27
C CYS A 230 -33.75 2.53 9.55
N ILE A 231 -34.27 3.68 9.99
CA ILE A 231 -33.84 4.98 9.46
C ILE A 231 -32.38 5.24 9.84
N TYR A 232 -31.99 4.99 11.09
CA TYR A 232 -30.61 5.23 11.55
C TYR A 232 -29.60 4.34 10.81
N THR A 233 -29.89 3.05 10.62
CA THR A 233 -29.01 2.14 9.88
C THR A 233 -28.95 2.48 8.39
N THR A 234 -30.07 2.79 7.74
CA THR A 234 -30.06 3.16 6.32
C THR A 234 -29.33 4.50 6.11
N THR A 235 -29.50 5.48 6.99
CA THR A 235 -28.76 6.76 6.93
C THR A 235 -27.26 6.57 7.16
N LEU A 236 -26.85 5.69 8.09
CA LEU A 236 -25.44 5.37 8.32
C LEU A 236 -24.81 4.61 7.15
N ILE A 237 -25.54 3.67 6.54
CA ILE A 237 -25.07 2.94 5.36
C ILE A 237 -24.93 3.89 4.16
N VAL A 238 -25.92 4.75 3.92
CA VAL A 238 -25.84 5.76 2.86
C VAL A 238 -24.69 6.74 3.14
N ALA A 239 -24.49 7.18 4.38
CA ALA A 239 -23.37 8.04 4.75
C ALA A 239 -22.01 7.37 4.54
N SER A 240 -21.87 6.07 4.87
CA SER A 240 -20.64 5.30 4.62
C SER A 240 -20.39 5.14 3.13
N VAL A 241 -21.40 4.70 2.38
CA VAL A 241 -21.29 4.52 0.92
C VAL A 241 -21.01 5.85 0.21
N VAL A 242 -21.59 6.96 0.66
CA VAL A 242 -21.31 8.30 0.14
C VAL A 242 -19.89 8.74 0.50
N LYS A 243 -19.43 8.52 1.73
CA LYS A 243 -18.06 8.81 2.16
C LYS A 243 -17.04 8.03 1.32
N ASP A 244 -17.29 6.73 1.13
CA ASP A 244 -16.38 5.84 0.40
C ASP A 244 -16.37 6.17 -1.10
N ASN A 245 -17.51 6.53 -1.69
CA ASN A 245 -17.58 6.97 -3.10
C ASN A 245 -17.02 8.38 -3.32
N ILE A 246 -17.19 9.32 -2.38
CA ILE A 246 -16.55 10.64 -2.43
C ILE A 246 -15.04 10.49 -2.26
N LEU A 247 -14.57 9.62 -1.35
CA LEU A 247 -13.16 9.31 -1.19
C LEU A 247 -12.59 8.67 -2.46
N MET A 248 -13.30 7.72 -3.08
CA MET A 248 -12.93 7.13 -4.37
C MET A 248 -12.89 8.17 -5.51
N LEU A 249 -13.84 9.10 -5.56
CA LEU A 249 -13.85 10.19 -6.54
C LEU A 249 -12.69 11.17 -6.31
N LEU A 250 -12.40 11.52 -5.06
CA LEU A 250 -11.29 12.40 -4.68
C LEU A 250 -9.94 11.76 -5.01
N VAL A 251 -9.77 10.46 -4.74
CA VAL A 251 -8.57 9.71 -5.12
C VAL A 251 -8.41 9.65 -6.64
N ALA A 252 -9.51 9.51 -7.40
CA ALA A 252 -9.48 9.54 -8.85
C ALA A 252 -9.10 10.90 -9.46
N THR A 253 -9.15 12.00 -8.69
CA THR A 253 -8.75 13.35 -9.12
C THR A 253 -7.39 13.80 -8.58
N MET A 254 -6.72 13.01 -7.72
CA MET A 254 -5.40 13.38 -7.21
C MET A 254 -4.32 13.25 -8.31
N LYS A 255 -3.42 14.22 -8.37
CA LYS A 255 -2.27 14.16 -9.29
C LYS A 255 -1.26 13.14 -8.78
N LYS A 256 -0.70 12.33 -9.67
CA LYS A 256 0.39 11.41 -9.31
C LYS A 256 1.73 12.13 -9.33
N VAL A 257 2.57 11.84 -8.35
CA VAL A 257 3.96 12.33 -8.32
C VAL A 257 4.87 11.28 -7.68
N VAL A 258 6.02 11.05 -8.29
CA VAL A 258 7.03 10.11 -7.77
C VAL A 258 7.97 10.82 -6.81
N PHE A 259 8.16 10.27 -5.62
CA PHE A 259 9.24 10.65 -4.73
C PHE A 259 10.40 9.67 -4.89
N VAL A 260 11.51 10.16 -5.44
CA VAL A 260 12.73 9.39 -5.66
C VAL A 260 13.61 9.51 -4.41
N THR A 261 13.65 8.46 -3.60
CA THR A 261 14.44 8.40 -2.35
C THR A 261 14.56 6.97 -1.85
N GLU A 262 15.70 6.61 -1.25
CA GLU A 262 15.89 5.31 -0.57
C GLU A 262 15.42 5.34 0.89
N ASN A 263 15.07 6.51 1.42
CA ASN A 263 14.71 6.67 2.82
C ASN A 263 13.18 6.58 3.03
N GLU A 264 12.74 5.49 3.64
CA GLU A 264 11.32 5.22 3.90
C GLU A 264 10.67 6.22 4.87
N GLU A 265 11.42 6.75 5.83
CA GLU A 265 10.90 7.75 6.79
C GLU A 265 10.63 9.09 6.09
N LYS A 266 11.53 9.52 5.20
CA LYS A 266 11.31 10.69 4.34
C LYS A 266 10.05 10.50 3.50
N TYR A 267 9.89 9.34 2.88
CA TYR A 267 8.69 9.00 2.11
C TYR A 267 7.42 9.04 2.97
N SER A 268 7.47 8.46 4.17
CA SER A 268 6.37 8.43 5.11
C SER A 268 5.89 9.84 5.47
N GLU A 269 6.80 10.77 5.74
CA GLU A 269 6.46 12.18 5.98
C GLU A 269 5.91 12.86 4.73
N ALA A 270 6.58 12.73 3.58
CA ALA A 270 6.16 13.38 2.34
C ALA A 270 4.77 12.94 1.89
N LYS A 271 4.46 11.64 2.03
CA LYS A 271 3.14 11.08 1.74
C LYS A 271 2.05 11.72 2.61
N GLU A 272 2.32 11.88 3.91
CA GLU A 272 1.37 12.50 4.84
C GLU A 272 1.15 13.98 4.48
N ILE A 273 2.22 14.73 4.25
CA ILE A 273 2.21 16.16 3.91
C ILE A 273 1.44 16.47 2.62
N LEU A 274 1.58 15.63 1.59
CA LEU A 274 1.02 15.89 0.26
C LEU A 274 -0.30 15.15 -0.02
N SER A 275 -0.76 14.30 0.91
CA SER A 275 -1.92 13.40 0.73
C SER A 275 -3.23 14.08 0.31
N SER A 276 -3.40 15.39 0.55
CA SER A 276 -4.58 16.15 0.15
C SER A 276 -4.63 16.52 -1.34
N HIS A 277 -3.48 16.48 -2.03
CA HIS A 277 -3.36 16.98 -3.41
C HIS A 277 -2.68 16.00 -4.35
N PHE A 278 -1.80 15.15 -3.83
CA PHE A 278 -1.02 14.20 -4.61
C PHE A 278 -1.15 12.77 -4.10
N ASP A 279 -1.22 11.84 -5.05
CA ASP A 279 -0.88 10.44 -4.84
C ASP A 279 0.66 10.30 -4.92
N VAL A 280 1.32 10.26 -3.75
CA VAL A 280 2.78 10.22 -3.65
C VAL A 280 3.29 8.78 -3.75
N MET A 281 4.02 8.54 -4.82
CA MET A 281 4.54 7.25 -5.24
C MET A 281 5.98 7.06 -4.75
N PHE A 282 6.30 5.95 -4.10
CA PHE A 282 7.64 5.68 -3.57
C PHE A 282 8.52 5.02 -4.64
N LYS A 283 9.67 5.63 -4.95
CA LYS A 283 10.67 5.05 -5.86
C LYS A 283 12.05 5.04 -5.20
N PRO A 284 12.49 3.90 -4.61
CA PRO A 284 13.86 3.75 -4.16
C PRO A 284 14.80 3.73 -5.37
N MET A 285 15.74 4.67 -5.38
CA MET A 285 16.77 4.77 -6.41
C MET A 285 18.02 5.34 -5.77
N SER A 286 19.13 4.61 -5.91
CA SER A 286 20.44 5.12 -5.51
C SER A 286 20.87 6.19 -6.52
N LEU A 287 20.94 7.42 -6.05
CA LEU A 287 21.38 8.60 -6.79
C LEU A 287 22.69 9.09 -6.21
N VAL A 288 23.58 9.61 -7.06
CA VAL A 288 24.88 10.11 -6.62
C VAL A 288 24.71 11.40 -5.82
N GLU A 289 25.11 11.37 -4.55
CA GLU A 289 25.20 12.55 -3.69
C GLU A 289 26.58 13.21 -3.86
N ILE A 290 26.68 14.16 -4.79
CA ILE A 290 27.90 14.94 -4.99
C ILE A 290 28.23 15.80 -3.76
N GLN A 291 29.47 16.24 -3.63
CA GLN A 291 29.82 17.30 -2.68
C GLN A 291 29.60 18.65 -3.34
N GLY A 292 28.99 19.59 -2.62
CA GLY A 292 28.59 20.88 -3.17
C GLY A 292 27.55 21.55 -2.29
N SER A 293 26.89 22.59 -2.79
CA SER A 293 25.75 23.18 -2.08
C SER A 293 24.55 22.22 -2.07
N SER A 294 23.61 22.42 -1.15
CA SER A 294 22.36 21.64 -1.14
C SER A 294 21.57 21.75 -2.44
N GLU A 295 21.63 22.90 -3.13
CA GLU A 295 20.99 23.08 -4.44
C GLU A 295 21.69 22.26 -5.53
N ASP A 296 23.03 22.27 -5.59
CA ASP A 296 23.79 21.49 -6.57
C ASP A 296 23.51 19.99 -6.42
N ILE A 297 23.43 19.51 -5.17
CA ILE A 297 23.09 18.12 -4.85
C ILE A 297 21.71 17.77 -5.38
N VAL A 298 20.70 18.59 -5.08
CA VAL A 298 19.32 18.37 -5.55
C VAL A 298 19.24 18.42 -7.07
N ILE A 299 19.89 19.39 -7.71
CA ILE A 299 19.94 19.50 -9.18
C ILE A 299 20.58 18.25 -9.79
N ASN A 300 21.71 17.77 -9.24
CA ASN A 300 22.37 16.56 -9.73
C ASN A 300 21.47 15.33 -9.57
N LYS A 301 20.86 15.15 -8.39
CA LYS A 301 19.88 14.09 -8.12
C LYS A 301 18.72 14.14 -9.11
N CYS A 302 18.16 15.32 -9.37
CA CYS A 302 17.09 15.51 -10.35
C CYS A 302 17.52 15.11 -11.76
N LYS A 303 18.70 15.54 -12.22
CA LYS A 303 19.22 15.21 -13.55
C LYS A 303 19.38 13.70 -13.72
N GLU A 304 19.99 13.03 -12.75
CA GLU A 304 20.19 11.58 -12.80
C GLU A 304 18.85 10.82 -12.73
N ALA A 305 17.90 11.28 -11.90
CA ALA A 305 16.56 10.69 -11.84
C ALA A 305 15.81 10.87 -13.17
N LYS A 306 15.97 12.02 -13.83
CA LYS A 306 15.31 12.32 -15.11
C LYS A 306 15.78 11.41 -16.25
N GLU A 307 17.05 11.01 -16.26
CA GLU A 307 17.55 10.04 -17.25
C GLU A 307 16.82 8.70 -17.19
N LYS A 308 16.21 8.39 -16.04
CA LYS A 308 15.52 7.12 -15.75
C LYS A 308 14.00 7.28 -15.67
N LEU A 309 13.45 8.50 -15.70
CA LEU A 309 12.04 8.80 -15.43
C LEU A 309 11.50 9.86 -16.39
N ASN A 310 10.39 9.54 -17.08
CA ASN A 310 9.67 10.45 -17.98
C ASN A 310 8.28 10.86 -17.42
N VAL A 311 8.21 11.03 -16.11
CA VAL A 311 6.97 11.21 -15.33
C VAL A 311 7.19 12.28 -14.26
N PRO A 312 6.14 12.94 -13.73
CA PRO A 312 6.31 13.92 -12.67
C PRO A 312 6.97 13.30 -11.44
N PHE A 313 8.10 13.87 -11.00
CA PHE A 313 8.83 13.38 -9.84
C PHE A 313 9.46 14.53 -9.04
N PHE A 314 9.83 14.22 -7.80
CA PHE A 314 10.72 15.06 -7.01
C PHE A 314 11.78 14.24 -6.28
N VAL A 315 12.89 14.90 -5.98
CA VAL A 315 13.93 14.46 -5.05
C VAL A 315 14.02 15.47 -3.91
N GLU A 316 14.67 15.11 -2.81
CA GLU A 316 15.00 16.08 -1.77
C GLU A 316 16.43 15.92 -1.24
N ASP A 317 16.92 16.99 -0.65
CA ASP A 317 18.08 16.97 0.23
C ASP A 317 17.74 17.70 1.54
N SER A 318 18.23 17.17 2.67
CA SER A 318 17.93 17.72 3.98
C SER A 318 19.22 17.96 4.74
N SER A 319 19.39 19.18 5.23
CA SER A 319 20.58 19.63 5.93
C SER A 319 20.25 20.14 7.32
N LEU A 320 21.17 19.91 8.26
CA LEU A 320 21.13 20.49 9.59
C LEU A 320 22.36 21.37 9.79
N CYS A 321 22.13 22.67 9.91
CA CYS A 321 23.18 23.68 9.82
C CYS A 321 23.37 24.36 11.17
N PHE A 322 24.57 24.28 11.77
CA PHE A 322 24.87 24.94 13.03
C PHE A 322 25.50 26.30 12.77
N ASN A 323 24.93 27.37 13.31
CA ASN A 323 25.43 28.73 13.05
C ASN A 323 26.85 28.92 13.61
N ALA A 324 27.13 28.34 14.79
CA ALA A 324 28.46 28.31 15.39
C ALA A 324 29.54 27.63 14.52
N LEU A 325 29.16 26.75 13.59
CA LEU A 325 30.06 26.06 12.67
C LEU A 325 29.92 26.58 11.23
N ASN A 326 29.45 27.82 11.06
CA ASN A 326 29.22 28.45 9.75
C ASN A 326 28.34 27.58 8.82
N GLY A 327 27.33 26.92 9.37
CA GLY A 327 26.38 26.09 8.64
C GLY A 327 26.74 24.61 8.51
N LEU A 328 27.91 24.18 9.00
CA LEU A 328 28.23 22.75 9.09
C LEU A 328 27.43 22.09 10.25
N PRO A 329 27.15 20.77 10.19
CA PRO A 329 27.51 19.82 9.12
C PRO A 329 26.72 19.98 7.82
N GLY A 330 25.59 20.68 7.85
CA GLY A 330 24.79 20.99 6.68
C GLY A 330 24.26 19.72 6.00
N GLN A 331 24.38 19.68 4.67
CA GLN A 331 24.03 18.54 3.80
C GLN A 331 24.80 17.26 4.17
N TYR A 332 25.93 17.37 4.87
CA TYR A 332 26.73 16.22 5.29
C TYR A 332 26.26 15.59 6.61
N VAL A 333 25.14 16.06 7.18
CA VAL A 333 24.65 15.63 8.50
C VAL A 333 24.47 14.11 8.62
N LYS A 334 24.13 13.40 7.55
CA LYS A 334 24.01 11.93 7.55
C LYS A 334 25.29 11.27 8.09
N TRP A 335 26.45 11.64 7.55
CA TRP A 335 27.74 11.06 7.93
C TRP A 335 28.15 11.44 9.37
N PHE A 336 27.87 12.68 9.76
CA PHE A 336 28.12 13.13 11.13
C PHE A 336 27.22 12.39 12.13
N LEU A 337 25.94 12.20 11.79
CA LEU A 337 25.01 11.46 12.60
C LEU A 337 25.39 9.99 12.72
N GLU A 338 25.80 9.33 11.64
CA GLU A 338 26.28 7.94 11.66
C GLU A 338 27.51 7.77 12.57
N ALA A 339 28.45 8.72 12.53
CA ALA A 339 29.66 8.66 13.33
C ALA A 339 29.47 9.05 14.80
N LEU A 340 28.62 10.05 15.07
CA LEU A 340 28.53 10.70 16.38
C LEU A 340 27.24 10.38 17.13
N GLY A 341 26.19 9.97 16.42
CA GLY A 341 24.82 9.92 16.93
C GLY A 341 24.28 11.31 17.33
N PRO A 342 22.99 11.40 17.73
CA PRO A 342 22.39 12.66 18.17
C PRO A 342 23.13 13.31 19.34
N SER A 343 23.59 12.51 20.32
CA SER A 343 24.32 13.03 21.47
C SER A 343 25.68 13.60 21.07
N GLY A 344 26.34 13.01 20.08
CA GLY A 344 27.61 13.52 19.59
C GLY A 344 27.44 14.79 18.73
N LEU A 345 26.34 14.93 17.99
CA LEU A 345 25.98 16.18 17.31
C LEU A 345 25.79 17.33 18.31
N TYR A 346 25.07 17.09 19.42
CA TYR A 346 24.96 18.07 20.51
C TYR A 346 26.32 18.41 21.12
N LYS A 347 27.16 17.40 21.40
CA LYS A 347 28.51 17.60 21.93
C LYS A 347 29.40 18.41 21.00
N LEU A 348 29.24 18.27 19.68
CA LEU A 348 30.04 18.99 18.67
C LEU A 348 29.97 20.51 18.83
N VAL A 349 28.82 21.03 19.25
CA VAL A 349 28.62 22.46 19.51
C VAL A 349 28.61 22.82 20.98
N SER A 350 28.80 21.86 21.90
CA SER A 350 28.67 22.07 23.36
C SER A 350 29.59 23.15 23.93
N ALA A 351 30.77 23.37 23.35
CA ALA A 351 31.73 24.39 23.77
C ALA A 351 31.43 25.81 23.26
N TYR A 352 30.55 25.98 22.27
CA TYR A 352 30.21 27.28 21.69
C TYR A 352 29.09 27.95 22.50
N GLU A 353 29.12 29.26 22.67
CA GLU A 353 27.98 29.97 23.30
C GLU A 353 26.74 29.91 22.42
N ASP A 354 26.93 30.06 21.11
CA ASP A 354 25.86 29.97 20.13
C ASP A 354 25.44 28.51 19.90
N LYS A 355 24.19 28.19 20.24
CA LYS A 355 23.54 26.91 19.96
C LYS A 355 22.54 26.98 18.82
N THR A 356 22.39 28.14 18.19
CA THR A 356 21.41 28.33 17.13
C THR A 356 21.79 27.51 15.90
N ALA A 357 20.76 26.96 15.27
CA ALA A 357 20.87 26.11 14.11
C ALA A 357 19.61 26.25 13.27
N TYR A 358 19.66 25.75 12.04
CA TYR A 358 18.47 25.63 11.22
C TYR A 358 18.45 24.30 10.49
N ALA A 359 17.26 23.75 10.37
CA ALA A 359 16.96 22.65 9.48
C ALA A 359 16.51 23.21 8.13
N MET A 360 17.05 22.68 7.04
CA MET A 360 16.69 23.08 5.67
C MET A 360 16.36 21.85 4.84
N CYS A 361 15.28 21.92 4.08
CA CYS A 361 14.95 20.95 3.03
C CYS A 361 14.91 21.70 1.70
N ILE A 362 15.55 21.13 0.69
CA ILE A 362 15.39 21.56 -0.70
C ILE A 362 14.76 20.42 -1.46
N VAL A 363 13.63 20.70 -2.09
CA VAL A 363 12.90 19.78 -2.96
C VAL A 363 13.15 20.20 -4.40
N GLY A 364 13.63 19.28 -5.22
CA GLY A 364 13.76 19.48 -6.66
C GLY A 364 12.66 18.74 -7.39
N TYR A 365 11.82 19.45 -8.13
CA TYR A 365 10.70 18.91 -8.90
C TYR A 365 10.96 18.97 -10.40
N SER A 366 10.58 17.92 -11.11
CA SER A 366 10.47 17.90 -12.58
C SER A 366 9.08 17.39 -12.98
N ASP A 367 8.52 17.95 -14.05
CA ASP A 367 7.27 17.49 -14.66
C ASP A 367 7.47 16.22 -15.54
N GLY A 368 8.72 15.80 -15.74
CA GLY A 368 9.09 14.66 -16.58
C GLY A 368 9.06 14.95 -18.09
N GLN A 369 8.64 16.14 -18.52
CA GLN A 369 8.52 16.51 -19.94
C GLN A 369 9.52 17.60 -20.34
N SER A 370 9.73 18.60 -19.49
CA SER A 370 10.62 19.72 -19.73
C SER A 370 11.97 19.55 -19.03
N ASP A 371 13.02 20.19 -19.54
CA ASP A 371 14.34 20.26 -18.90
C ASP A 371 14.39 21.17 -17.67
N GLU A 372 13.27 21.79 -17.31
CA GLU A 372 13.17 22.64 -16.14
C GLU A 372 13.17 21.80 -14.86
N ILE A 373 14.04 22.18 -13.92
CA ILE A 373 14.05 21.69 -12.54
C ILE A 373 13.68 22.86 -11.65
N ARG A 374 12.59 22.72 -10.90
CA ARG A 374 12.12 23.75 -9.97
C ARG A 374 12.52 23.39 -8.56
N LEU A 375 13.19 24.33 -7.87
CA LEU A 375 13.64 24.15 -6.50
C LEU A 375 12.68 24.83 -5.52
N PHE A 376 12.36 24.13 -4.44
CA PHE A 376 11.51 24.61 -3.38
C PHE A 376 12.20 24.42 -2.04
N HIS A 377 12.32 25.51 -1.29
CA HIS A 377 13.04 25.52 -0.02
C HIS A 377 12.06 25.55 1.14
N GLY A 378 12.46 24.90 2.22
CA GLY A 378 11.79 24.98 3.51
C GLY A 378 12.83 25.04 4.61
N ARG A 379 12.74 26.06 5.45
CA ARG A 379 13.68 26.33 6.54
C ARG A 379 12.93 26.42 7.87
N VAL A 380 13.50 25.82 8.90
CA VAL A 380 13.07 26.00 10.28
C VAL A 380 14.28 26.35 11.12
N ASP A 381 14.25 27.54 11.72
CA ASP A 381 15.25 27.98 12.69
C ASP A 381 14.98 27.35 14.07
N GLY A 382 16.03 27.19 14.86
CA GLY A 382 15.98 26.51 16.14
C GLY A 382 17.33 26.46 16.83
N LYS A 383 17.49 25.48 17.72
CA LYS A 383 18.71 25.27 18.50
C LYS A 383 19.05 23.80 18.64
N ILE A 384 20.34 23.52 18.80
CA ILE A 384 20.82 22.18 19.15
C ILE A 384 20.76 21.98 20.66
N VAL A 385 20.10 20.91 21.07
CA VAL A 385 19.83 20.56 22.46
C VAL A 385 20.27 19.13 22.76
N ASP A 386 20.38 18.81 24.05
CA ASP A 386 20.64 17.44 24.49
C ASP A 386 19.50 16.52 23.97
N PRO A 387 19.80 15.35 23.37
CA PRO A 387 18.77 14.57 22.71
C PRO A 387 17.64 14.12 23.62
N SER A 388 16.41 14.31 23.17
CA SER A 388 15.21 13.86 23.88
C SER A 388 14.11 13.47 22.90
N GLY A 389 13.20 12.59 23.33
CA GLY A 389 12.09 12.09 22.51
C GLY A 389 12.25 10.63 22.08
N VAL A 390 11.14 10.04 21.62
CA VAL A 390 11.06 8.63 21.17
C VAL A 390 10.50 8.50 19.75
N HIS A 391 10.07 9.60 19.16
CA HIS A 391 9.54 9.69 17.80
C HIS A 391 10.60 10.22 16.84
N GLY A 392 10.24 10.32 15.55
CA GLY A 392 11.10 10.88 14.53
C GLY A 392 12.27 9.98 14.15
N PHE A 393 13.20 10.53 13.37
CA PHE A 393 14.37 9.82 12.88
C PHE A 393 15.59 10.72 12.76
N GLY A 394 16.75 10.09 12.75
CA GLY A 394 18.02 10.76 12.55
C GLY A 394 18.36 11.76 13.67
N TRP A 395 18.52 13.04 13.30
CA TRP A 395 18.93 14.11 14.21
C TRP A 395 17.76 14.83 14.90
N ASP A 396 16.52 14.39 14.67
CA ASP A 396 15.31 14.99 15.25
C ASP A 396 15.38 15.17 16.78
N ALA A 397 16.04 14.25 17.47
CA ALA A 397 16.13 14.25 18.93
C ALA A 397 16.95 15.43 19.48
N CYS A 398 17.92 15.93 18.72
CA CYS A 398 18.81 17.02 19.16
C CYS A 398 18.46 18.38 18.55
N PHE A 399 17.33 18.51 17.85
CA PHE A 399 16.91 19.78 17.26
C PHE A 399 15.61 20.28 17.90
N LEU A 400 15.68 21.44 18.54
CA LEU A 400 14.55 22.17 19.11
C LEU A 400 14.18 23.32 18.17
N PRO A 401 13.07 23.24 17.43
CA PRO A 401 12.64 24.35 16.58
C PRO A 401 12.24 25.57 17.42
N ASP A 402 12.44 26.76 16.87
CA ASP A 402 12.01 28.00 17.53
C ASP A 402 10.50 28.00 17.78
N ASN A 403 10.08 28.67 18.85
CA ASN A 403 8.68 28.70 19.33
C ASN A 403 8.10 27.33 19.73
N SER A 404 8.95 26.33 19.98
CA SER A 404 8.57 25.03 20.54
C SER A 404 9.28 24.77 21.87
N ASN A 405 8.65 23.97 22.72
CA ASN A 405 9.27 23.40 23.93
C ASN A 405 9.67 21.92 23.75
N GLU A 406 9.41 21.38 22.55
CA GLU A 406 9.61 19.97 22.20
C GLU A 406 10.57 19.87 21.01
N SER A 407 11.55 18.96 21.08
CA SER A 407 12.35 18.56 19.93
C SER A 407 11.47 17.89 18.87
N PHE A 408 11.96 17.77 17.62
CA PHE A 408 11.19 17.04 16.61
C PHE A 408 10.90 15.59 17.01
N ALA A 409 11.80 14.94 17.76
CA ALA A 409 11.58 13.56 18.24
C ALA A 409 10.59 13.46 19.42
N GLN A 410 10.24 14.58 20.05
CA GLN A 410 9.18 14.63 21.07
C GLN A 410 7.81 14.89 20.44
N MET A 411 7.76 15.38 19.20
CA MET A 411 6.50 15.65 18.50
C MET A 411 5.91 14.39 17.87
N PRO A 412 4.57 14.21 17.94
CA PRO A 412 3.89 13.26 17.07
C PRO A 412 4.14 13.59 15.60
N LYS A 413 4.19 12.56 14.75
CA LYS A 413 4.47 12.70 13.31
C LYS A 413 3.57 13.73 12.62
N ALA A 414 2.26 13.71 12.88
CA ALA A 414 1.30 14.66 12.32
C ALA A 414 1.67 16.12 12.63
N LYS A 415 2.02 16.42 13.90
CA LYS A 415 2.45 17.77 14.32
C LYS A 415 3.75 18.18 13.63
N LYS A 416 4.72 17.27 13.51
CA LYS A 416 5.97 17.53 12.78
C LYS A 416 5.72 17.81 11.29
N CYS A 417 4.80 17.06 10.68
CA CYS A 417 4.39 17.25 9.27
C CYS A 417 3.68 18.59 9.01
N GLU A 418 3.30 19.34 10.05
CA GLU A 418 2.75 20.69 9.88
C GLU A 418 3.83 21.76 9.78
N ILE A 419 4.89 21.66 10.59
CA ILE A 419 5.85 22.75 10.83
C ILE A 419 7.27 22.48 10.33
N SER A 420 7.62 21.25 9.97
CA SER A 420 9.00 20.90 9.63
C SER A 420 9.50 21.59 8.35
N HIS A 421 10.82 21.73 8.25
CA HIS A 421 11.53 22.19 7.05
C HIS A 421 11.09 21.42 5.78
N ARG A 422 10.89 20.09 5.88
CA ARG A 422 10.34 19.27 4.79
C ARG A 422 8.89 19.63 4.46
N ALA A 423 8.05 19.80 5.47
CA ALA A 423 6.67 20.22 5.27
C ALA A 423 6.58 21.56 4.53
N LEU A 424 7.40 22.54 4.92
CA LEU A 424 7.46 23.84 4.25
C LEU A 424 7.89 23.71 2.78
N ALA A 425 8.96 22.96 2.50
CA ALA A 425 9.45 22.76 1.13
C ALA A 425 8.41 22.06 0.24
N LEU A 426 7.77 21.00 0.75
CA LEU A 426 6.75 20.24 0.01
C LEU A 426 5.46 21.03 -0.19
N LYS A 427 5.03 21.83 0.78
CA LYS A 427 3.88 22.74 0.62
C LYS A 427 4.17 23.79 -0.45
N ASN A 428 5.36 24.39 -0.45
CA ASN A 428 5.78 25.33 -1.48
C ASN A 428 5.77 24.69 -2.89
N MET A 429 6.27 23.46 -3.02
CA MET A 429 6.17 22.69 -4.26
C MET A 429 4.72 22.46 -4.66
N CYS A 430 3.88 22.00 -3.74
CA CYS A 430 2.46 21.72 -3.96
C CYS A 430 1.72 22.95 -4.50
N ASP A 431 1.87 24.09 -3.83
CA ASP A 431 1.22 25.34 -4.22
C ASP A 431 1.65 25.83 -5.60
N ALA A 432 2.93 25.66 -5.96
CA ALA A 432 3.44 26.05 -7.27
C ALA A 432 2.95 25.11 -8.38
N VAL A 433 3.02 23.80 -8.16
CA VAL A 433 2.61 22.78 -9.15
C VAL A 433 1.09 22.81 -9.38
N ILE A 434 0.29 23.14 -8.37
CA ILE A 434 -1.16 23.30 -8.52
C ILE A 434 -1.47 24.57 -9.33
N ARG A 435 -0.87 25.72 -8.99
CA ARG A 435 -1.08 27.00 -9.69
C ARG A 435 -0.72 26.94 -11.18
N SER A 436 0.42 26.33 -11.52
CA SER A 436 0.81 26.17 -12.94
C SER A 436 -0.19 25.37 -13.79
N ALA A 437 -1.04 24.55 -13.16
CA ALA A 437 -2.02 23.73 -13.88
C ALA A 437 -3.41 24.38 -13.99
N THR A 438 -3.70 25.40 -13.17
CA THR A 438 -4.97 26.13 -13.23
C THR A 438 -4.91 27.34 -14.17
N GLY A 439 -3.73 27.69 -14.68
CA GLY A 439 -3.57 28.72 -15.72
C GLY A 439 -3.70 30.16 -15.23
N ASP A 440 -3.48 30.39 -13.92
CA ASP A 440 -3.45 31.72 -13.30
C ASP A 440 -2.02 32.25 -13.13
#